data_AF-A0A235G3X6-F1
#
_entry.id   AF-A0A235G3X6-F1
#
_cell.length_a   1.000
_cell.length_b   1.000
_cell.length_c   1.000
_cell.angle_alpha   90.00
_cell.angle_beta   90.00
_cell.angle_gamma   90.00
#
_symmetry.space_group_name_H-M   'P 1'
#
loop_
_entity.id
_entity.type
_entity.pdbx_description
1 polymer ?
#
loop_
_entity_poly.entity_id
_entity_poly.type
_entity_poly.pdbx_seq_one_letter_code
_entity_poly.pdbx_strand_id
1 'polypeptide(L)'
;MNRPGDLLLRPLVLISVAVVLINDHVLKDAFGNVLTGKLSDIAGVFLFPILLLSVLEVARRTLVGTAAIAWSVAVTGIGFAAVKLIPVVGDAYEYTIGFLRWAAKGFSGDFAPILVYRDPSDLWVLPILIASYFVITRNRTRAPEGALEYGTVNPVPRPA
;
A
#
# COMPACT_ATOMS: atom_id res chain seq x y z
N MET A 1 -5.49 19.45 3.91
CA MET A 1 -5.43 18.56 2.73
C MET A 1 -6.45 17.48 3.01
N ASN A 2 -7.59 17.55 2.32
CA ASN A 2 -8.86 16.95 2.76
C ASN A 2 -9.47 16.03 1.70
N ARG A 3 -8.69 15.56 0.71
CA ARG A 3 -9.20 14.68 -0.35
C ARG A 3 -8.76 13.24 -0.11
N PRO A 4 -9.64 12.26 -0.39
CA PRO A 4 -9.29 10.84 -0.30
C PRO A 4 -8.07 10.55 -1.18
N GLY A 5 -7.06 9.87 -0.62
CA GLY A 5 -5.81 9.54 -1.32
C GLY A 5 -4.67 10.57 -1.23
N ASP A 6 -4.85 11.74 -0.58
CA ASP A 6 -3.78 12.73 -0.38
C ASP A 6 -2.54 12.15 0.34
N LEU A 7 -2.71 11.06 1.10
CA LEU A 7 -1.61 10.35 1.77
C LEU A 7 -0.57 9.80 0.79
N LEU A 8 -0.97 9.43 -0.44
CA LEU A 8 -0.07 8.89 -1.46
C LEU A 8 0.89 9.93 -2.04
N LEU A 9 0.51 11.21 -1.99
CA LEU A 9 1.31 12.32 -2.50
C LEU A 9 2.38 12.80 -1.50
N ARG A 10 2.48 12.16 -0.33
CA ARG A 10 3.46 12.55 0.68
C ARG A 10 4.87 12.19 0.23
N PRO A 11 5.87 13.05 0.49
CA PRO A 11 7.25 12.82 0.06
C PRO A 11 7.78 11.44 0.47
N LEU A 12 7.51 11.00 1.70
CA LEU A 12 7.93 9.68 2.19
C LEU A 12 7.28 8.53 1.41
N VAL A 13 6.02 8.67 0.99
CA VAL A 13 5.31 7.65 0.23
C VAL A 13 5.80 7.62 -1.21
N LEU A 14 6.03 8.79 -1.81
CA LEU A 14 6.66 8.92 -3.13
C LEU A 14 8.08 8.36 -3.14
N ILE A 15 8.87 8.59 -2.08
CA ILE A 15 10.19 7.98 -1.92
C ILE A 15 10.06 6.46 -1.86
N SER A 16 9.13 5.90 -1.09
CA SER A 16 8.94 4.44 -1.07
C SER A 16 8.51 3.88 -2.42
N VAL A 17 7.64 4.58 -3.16
CA VAL A 17 7.27 4.21 -4.53
C VAL A 17 8.49 4.26 -5.46
N ALA A 18 9.28 5.33 -5.39
CA ALA A 18 10.50 5.47 -6.17
C ALA A 18 11.51 4.38 -5.84
N VAL A 19 11.68 4.04 -4.55
CA VAL A 19 12.53 2.93 -4.09
C VAL A 19 12.04 1.62 -4.68
N VAL A 20 10.74 1.29 -4.61
CA VAL A 20 10.20 0.06 -5.22
C VAL A 20 10.47 0.03 -6.72
N LEU A 21 10.16 1.11 -7.44
CA LEU A 21 10.32 1.16 -8.90
C LEU A 21 11.78 1.03 -9.32
N ILE A 22 12.67 1.85 -8.74
CA ILE A 22 14.10 1.86 -9.06
C ILE A 22 14.73 0.53 -8.66
N ASN A 23 14.37 -0.01 -7.51
CA ASN A 23 14.91 -1.27 -7.02
C ASN A 23 14.50 -2.46 -7.91
N ASP A 24 13.22 -2.53 -8.30
CA ASP A 24 12.71 -3.63 -9.11
C ASP A 24 13.13 -3.58 -10.58
N HIS A 25 13.42 -2.39 -11.13
CA HIS A 25 13.74 -2.21 -12.54
C HIS A 25 15.24 -2.02 -12.83
N VAL A 26 16.04 -1.66 -11.83
CA VAL A 26 17.45 -1.29 -12.04
C VAL A 26 18.38 -2.04 -11.09
N LEU A 27 18.10 -2.03 -9.79
CA LEU A 27 19.07 -2.56 -8.82
C LEU A 27 19.09 -4.09 -8.79
N LYS A 28 17.97 -4.76 -9.05
CA LYS A 28 17.95 -6.24 -9.12
C LYS A 28 18.89 -6.80 -10.17
N ASP A 29 19.00 -6.12 -11.32
CA ASP A 29 19.89 -6.52 -12.41
C ASP A 29 21.37 -6.20 -12.09
N ALA A 30 21.64 -5.17 -11.28
CA ALA A 30 22.99 -4.67 -11.01
C ALA A 30 23.64 -5.22 -9.71
N PHE A 31 22.87 -5.49 -8.66
CA PHE A 31 23.39 -5.80 -7.31
C PHE A 31 22.92 -7.17 -6.75
N GLY A 32 22.18 -7.94 -7.55
CA GLY A 32 21.66 -9.25 -7.16
C GLY A 32 20.44 -9.18 -6.23
N ASN A 33 19.79 -10.33 -6.03
CA ASN A 33 18.43 -10.40 -5.48
C ASN A 33 18.32 -10.35 -3.94
N VAL A 34 19.42 -10.52 -3.19
CA VAL A 34 19.36 -10.65 -1.72
C VAL A 34 19.15 -9.30 -1.03
N LEU A 35 20.01 -8.31 -1.31
CA LEU A 35 19.90 -6.98 -0.68
C LEU A 35 18.71 -6.18 -1.24
N THR A 36 18.50 -6.29 -2.56
CA THR A 36 17.39 -5.64 -3.27
C THR A 36 16.05 -6.25 -2.85
N GLY A 37 15.97 -7.56 -2.59
CA GLY A 37 14.79 -8.20 -2.03
C GLY A 37 14.34 -7.56 -0.72
N LYS A 38 15.27 -7.36 0.22
CA LYS A 38 14.97 -6.77 1.54
C LYS A 38 14.54 -5.31 1.47
N LEU A 39 15.16 -4.52 0.59
CA LEU A 39 14.75 -3.12 0.37
C LEU A 39 13.33 -3.05 -0.22
N SER A 40 12.99 -3.96 -1.13
CA SER A 40 11.64 -4.06 -1.68
C SER A 40 10.63 -4.44 -0.60
N ASP A 41 10.98 -5.38 0.28
CA ASP A 41 10.12 -5.78 1.39
C ASP A 41 9.86 -4.61 2.34
N ILE A 42 10.90 -3.85 2.72
CA ILE A 42 10.76 -2.66 3.57
C ILE A 42 9.86 -1.61 2.92
N ALA A 43 10.12 -1.28 1.66
CA ALA A 43 9.35 -0.26 0.95
C ALA A 43 7.89 -0.71 0.72
N GLY A 44 7.69 -1.99 0.38
CA GLY A 44 6.38 -2.60 0.18
C GLY A 44 5.56 -2.63 1.47
N VAL A 45 6.09 -3.19 2.56
CA VAL A 45 5.38 -3.26 3.86
C VAL A 45 5.10 -1.86 4.41
N PHE A 46 5.95 -0.87 4.14
CA PHE A 46 5.66 0.52 4.50
C PHE A 46 4.53 1.14 3.66
N LEU A 47 4.56 0.95 2.33
CA LEU A 47 3.65 1.55 1.36
C LEU A 47 2.26 0.92 1.37
N PHE A 48 2.18 -0.41 1.47
CA PHE A 48 0.95 -1.17 1.28
C PHE A 48 -0.22 -0.78 2.20
N PRO A 49 -0.05 -0.56 3.52
CA PRO A 49 -1.18 -0.17 4.37
C PRO A 49 -1.69 1.22 4.02
N ILE A 50 -0.80 2.13 3.59
CA ILE A 50 -1.15 3.48 3.16
C ILE A 50 -1.92 3.42 1.84
N LEU A 51 -1.47 2.59 0.89
CA LEU A 51 -2.13 2.38 -0.39
C LEU A 51 -3.50 1.73 -0.22
N LEU A 52 -3.59 0.66 0.57
CA LEU A 52 -4.83 -0.05 0.85
C LEU A 52 -5.86 0.90 1.48
N LEU A 53 -5.44 1.71 2.46
CA LEU A 53 -6.31 2.70 3.07
C LEU A 53 -6.75 3.78 2.08
N SER A 54 -5.85 4.27 1.22
CA SER A 54 -6.17 5.28 0.20
C SER A 54 -7.15 4.76 -0.85
N VAL A 55 -6.99 3.50 -1.29
CA VAL A 55 -7.94 2.83 -2.21
C VAL A 55 -9.31 2.66 -1.55
N LEU A 56 -9.34 2.25 -0.27
CA LEU A 56 -10.58 2.14 0.48
C LEU A 56 -11.30 3.49 0.65
N GLU A 57 -10.57 4.57 0.91
CA GLU A 57 -11.14 5.93 0.99
C GLU A 57 -11.80 6.35 -0.33
N VAL A 58 -11.16 6.05 -1.46
CA VAL A 58 -11.67 6.37 -2.80
C VAL A 58 -12.88 5.52 -3.15
N ALA A 59 -12.84 4.21 -2.88
CA ALA A 59 -13.91 3.27 -3.21
C ALA A 59 -15.12 3.35 -2.26
N ARG A 60 -14.87 3.59 -0.98
CA ARG A 60 -15.85 3.57 0.11
C ARG A 60 -15.55 4.71 1.08
N ARG A 61 -16.08 5.90 0.78
CA ARG A 61 -15.90 7.12 1.60
C ARG A 61 -16.30 6.97 3.08
N THR A 62 -17.03 5.92 3.44
CA THR A 62 -17.48 5.62 4.81
C THR A 62 -16.45 4.87 5.66
N LEU A 63 -15.41 4.28 5.07
CA LEU A 63 -14.36 3.54 5.79
C LEU A 63 -13.22 4.47 6.22
N VAL A 64 -13.55 5.41 7.11
CA VAL A 64 -12.62 6.38 7.68
C VAL A 64 -12.60 6.25 9.20
N GLY A 65 -11.40 6.13 9.78
CA GLY A 65 -11.23 5.99 11.24
C GLY A 65 -10.11 5.01 11.64
N THR A 66 -9.83 4.95 12.95
CA THR A 66 -8.75 4.14 13.54
C THR A 66 -8.89 2.65 13.25
N ALA A 67 -10.13 2.14 13.18
CA ALA A 67 -10.41 0.75 12.82
C ALA A 67 -9.93 0.41 11.39
N ALA A 68 -10.16 1.31 10.41
CA ALA A 68 -9.69 1.10 9.04
C ALA A 68 -8.15 1.16 8.96
N ILE A 69 -7.51 2.00 9.77
CA ILE A 69 -6.04 2.06 9.86
C ILE A 69 -5.51 0.74 10.43
N ALA A 70 -6.02 0.31 11.59
CA ALA A 70 -5.61 -0.93 12.22
C ALA A 70 -5.84 -2.14 11.30
N TRP A 71 -6.97 -2.18 10.59
CA TRP A 71 -7.27 -3.20 9.60
C TRP A 71 -6.26 -3.19 8.44
N SER A 72 -5.94 -2.02 7.87
CA SER A 72 -4.97 -1.94 6.76
C SER A 72 -3.56 -2.38 7.17
N VAL A 73 -3.15 -2.05 8.39
CA VAL A 73 -1.87 -2.48 8.97
C VAL A 73 -1.87 -3.99 9.23
N ALA A 74 -2.94 -4.52 9.84
CA ALA A 74 -3.07 -5.94 10.13
C ALA A 74 -3.09 -6.79 8.85
N VAL A 75 -3.87 -6.40 7.85
CA VAL A 75 -3.93 -7.10 6.55
C VAL A 75 -2.57 -7.10 5.87
N THR A 76 -1.84 -5.98 5.91
CA THR A 76 -0.48 -5.94 5.34
C THR A 76 0.45 -6.89 6.09
N GLY A 77 0.51 -6.81 7.42
CA GLY A 77 1.43 -7.61 8.23
C GLY A 77 1.14 -9.11 8.12
N ILE A 78 -0.13 -9.50 8.23
CA ILE A 78 -0.57 -10.89 8.10
C ILE A 78 -0.32 -11.39 6.67
N GLY A 79 -0.67 -10.59 5.65
CA GLY A 79 -0.46 -10.95 4.25
C GLY A 79 1.02 -11.15 3.93
N PHE A 80 1.89 -10.24 4.37
CA PHE A 80 3.34 -10.35 4.20
C PHE A 80 3.91 -11.59 4.89
N ALA A 81 3.53 -11.82 6.15
CA ALA A 81 3.97 -13.00 6.88
C ALA A 81 3.47 -14.31 6.23
N ALA A 82 2.23 -14.33 5.74
CA ALA A 82 1.66 -15.50 5.06
C ALA A 82 2.41 -15.82 3.76
N VAL A 83 2.72 -14.82 2.93
CA VAL A 83 3.51 -14.99 1.70
C VAL A 83 4.91 -15.54 1.98
N LYS A 84 5.55 -15.11 3.08
CA LYS A 84 6.91 -15.53 3.45
C LYS A 84 6.96 -16.90 4.16
N LEU A 85 5.94 -17.23 4.96
CA LEU A 85 5.95 -18.43 5.82
C LEU A 85 5.18 -19.62 5.25
N ILE A 86 4.14 -19.39 4.45
CA ILE A 86 3.25 -20.45 3.96
C ILE A 86 3.57 -20.70 2.48
N PRO A 87 4.19 -21.84 2.10
CA PRO A 87 4.61 -22.10 0.72
C PRO A 87 3.48 -21.92 -0.29
N VAL A 88 2.29 -22.44 0.01
CA VAL A 88 1.10 -22.35 -0.85
C VAL A 88 0.68 -20.90 -1.12
N VAL A 89 0.79 -20.03 -0.11
CA VAL A 89 0.44 -18.61 -0.25
C VAL A 89 1.52 -17.88 -1.05
N GLY A 90 2.80 -18.21 -0.82
CA GLY A 90 3.92 -17.73 -1.61
C GLY A 90 3.77 -18.09 -3.09
N ASP A 91 3.54 -19.36 -3.41
CA ASP A 91 3.32 -19.83 -4.78
C ASP A 91 2.14 -19.08 -5.43
N ALA A 92 0.98 -19.02 -4.74
CA ALA A 92 -0.18 -18.30 -5.25
C ALA A 92 0.13 -16.81 -5.54
N TYR A 93 0.91 -16.16 -4.68
CA TYR A 93 1.36 -14.78 -4.89
C TYR A 93 2.26 -14.65 -6.12
N GLU A 94 3.22 -15.57 -6.32
CA GLU A 94 4.12 -15.59 -7.48
C GLU A 94 3.35 -15.67 -8.80
N TYR A 95 2.36 -16.57 -8.89
CA TYR A 95 1.48 -16.69 -10.05
C TYR A 95 0.60 -15.46 -10.25
N THR A 96 0.04 -14.90 -9.17
CA THR A 96 -0.82 -13.73 -9.23
C THR A 96 -0.08 -12.51 -9.78
N ILE A 97 1.14 -12.25 -9.29
CA ILE A 97 1.96 -11.14 -9.78
C ILE A 97 2.49 -11.40 -11.19
N GLY A 98 2.87 -12.65 -11.51
CA GLY A 98 3.22 -13.04 -12.87
C GLY A 98 2.07 -12.74 -13.86
N PHE A 99 0.84 -13.04 -13.46
CA PHE A 99 -0.35 -12.78 -14.27
C PHE A 99 -0.60 -11.29 -14.45
N LEU A 100 -0.56 -10.51 -13.37
CA LEU A 100 -0.69 -9.04 -13.42
C LEU A 100 0.35 -8.42 -14.35
N ARG A 101 1.60 -8.89 -14.30
CA ARG A 101 2.68 -8.42 -15.17
C ARG A 101 2.42 -8.77 -16.64
N TRP A 102 1.96 -9.98 -16.93
CA TRP A 102 1.60 -10.42 -18.27
C TRP A 102 0.40 -9.65 -18.83
N ALA A 103 -0.64 -9.44 -18.02
CA ALA A 103 -1.80 -8.63 -18.36
C ALA A 103 -1.42 -7.16 -18.63
N ALA A 104 -0.53 -6.58 -17.81
CA ALA A 104 -0.03 -5.21 -18.01
C ALA A 104 0.77 -5.05 -19.32
N LYS A 105 1.39 -6.12 -19.82
CA LYS A 105 2.02 -6.17 -21.15
C LYS A 105 1.05 -6.42 -22.29
N GLY A 106 -0.27 -6.38 -22.04
CA GLY A 106 -1.28 -6.66 -23.05
C GLY A 106 -1.30 -8.11 -23.49
N PHE A 107 -1.12 -9.05 -22.54
CA PHE A 107 -1.13 -10.50 -22.80
C PHE A 107 -0.05 -10.95 -23.80
N SER A 108 1.03 -10.18 -23.90
CA SER A 108 2.11 -10.40 -24.85
C SER A 108 3.38 -10.90 -24.16
N GLY A 109 4.03 -11.90 -24.78
CA GLY A 109 5.22 -12.59 -24.25
C GLY A 109 4.89 -13.78 -23.34
N ASP A 110 5.93 -14.42 -22.83
CA ASP A 110 5.79 -15.61 -22.00
C ASP A 110 5.28 -15.28 -20.60
N PHE A 111 4.35 -16.10 -20.11
CA PHE A 111 3.96 -16.08 -18.72
C PHE A 111 5.11 -16.65 -17.87
N ALA A 112 5.65 -15.82 -17.00
CA ALA A 112 6.65 -16.22 -16.03
C ALA A 112 6.21 -15.78 -14.62
N PRO A 113 6.03 -16.73 -13.67
CA PRO A 113 5.83 -16.36 -12.27
C PRO A 113 7.07 -15.61 -11.77
N ILE A 114 6.85 -14.67 -10.84
CA ILE A 114 7.99 -14.03 -10.16
C ILE A 114 8.58 -15.01 -9.15
N LEU A 115 9.89 -15.00 -8.93
CA LEU A 115 10.50 -15.82 -7.87
C LEU A 115 10.48 -15.03 -6.56
N VAL A 116 9.82 -15.55 -5.52
CA VAL A 116 9.88 -14.98 -4.17
C VAL A 116 10.80 -15.82 -3.30
N TYR A 117 11.87 -15.20 -2.82
CA TYR A 117 12.76 -15.83 -1.85
C TYR A 117 12.05 -15.93 -0.49
N ARG A 118 11.91 -17.16 0.02
CA ARG A 118 11.22 -17.47 1.27
C ARG A 118 12.23 -17.54 2.40
N ASP A 119 12.48 -16.39 3.02
CA ASP A 119 13.36 -16.29 4.18
C ASP A 119 12.54 -15.80 5.39
N PRO A 120 12.38 -16.62 6.44
CA PRO A 120 11.75 -16.20 7.69
C PRO A 120 12.43 -14.98 8.34
N SER A 121 13.71 -14.70 8.01
CA SER A 121 14.41 -13.49 8.46
C SER A 121 13.79 -12.20 7.93
N ASP A 122 12.95 -12.27 6.89
CA ASP A 122 12.28 -11.08 6.36
C ASP A 122 11.16 -10.56 7.28
N LEU A 123 10.72 -11.34 8.28
CA LEU A 123 9.77 -10.86 9.30
C LEU A 123 10.33 -9.71 10.15
N TRP A 124 11.65 -9.51 10.17
CA TRP A 124 12.28 -8.33 10.77
C TRP A 124 11.84 -7.01 10.13
N VAL A 125 11.18 -7.06 8.96
CA VAL A 125 10.60 -5.89 8.30
C VAL A 125 9.30 -5.44 8.97
N LEU A 126 8.56 -6.31 9.65
CA LEU A 126 7.24 -5.99 10.22
C LEU A 126 7.19 -4.76 11.17
N PRO A 127 8.22 -4.45 11.98
CA PRO A 127 8.27 -3.21 12.74
C PRO A 127 8.11 -1.93 11.91
N ILE A 128 8.39 -1.96 10.59
CA ILE A 128 8.15 -0.82 9.68
C ILE A 128 6.67 -0.41 9.62
N LEU A 129 5.75 -1.33 9.93
CA LEU A 129 4.32 -1.05 10.00
C LEU A 129 3.98 -0.02 11.09
N ILE A 130 4.80 0.08 12.14
CA ILE A 130 4.69 1.13 13.16
C ILE A 130 4.92 2.50 12.52
N ALA A 131 5.91 2.62 11.64
CA ALA A 131 6.18 3.86 10.91
C ALA A 131 5.01 4.22 9.98
N SER A 132 4.43 3.24 9.28
CA SER A 132 3.22 3.46 8.46
C SER A 132 2.05 3.94 9.31
N TYR A 133 1.81 3.31 10.47
CA TYR A 133 0.76 3.71 11.41
C TYR A 133 0.96 5.15 11.90
N PHE A 134 2.19 5.53 12.29
CA PHE A 134 2.50 6.91 12.70
C PHE A 134 2.31 7.91 11.56
N VAL A 135 2.70 7.55 10.34
CA VAL A 135 2.44 8.37 9.15
C VAL A 135 0.94 8.57 8.98
N ILE A 136 0.12 7.52 8.99
CA ILE A 136 -1.32 7.66 8.74
C ILE A 136 -1.99 8.49 9.85
N THR A 137 -1.71 8.19 11.11
CA THR A 137 -2.33 8.85 12.27
C THR A 137 -1.95 10.32 12.39
N ARG A 138 -0.67 10.67 12.23
CA ARG A 138 -0.18 12.07 12.35
C ARG A 138 -0.74 13.00 11.27
N ASN A 139 -1.15 12.46 10.13
CA ASN A 139 -1.74 13.28 9.06
C ASN A 139 -3.27 13.30 9.10
N ARG A 140 -3.91 12.26 9.64
CA ARG A 140 -5.37 12.28 9.85
C ARG A 140 -5.79 13.17 11.02
N THR A 141 -4.99 13.28 12.08
CA THR A 141 -5.25 14.24 13.19
C THR A 141 -5.04 15.71 12.78
N ARG A 142 -4.44 15.96 11.61
CA ARG A 142 -4.31 17.30 11.02
C ARG A 142 -5.43 17.63 10.04
N ALA A 143 -6.39 16.73 9.82
CA ALA A 143 -7.63 17.10 9.13
C ALA A 143 -8.45 17.94 10.12
N PRO A 144 -8.74 19.21 9.83
CA PRO A 144 -9.52 20.03 10.75
C PRO A 144 -10.92 19.41 10.91
N GLU A 145 -11.35 19.27 12.16
CA GLU A 145 -12.74 19.02 12.53
C GLU A 145 -13.63 19.97 11.72
N GLY A 146 -14.42 19.45 10.77
CA GLY A 146 -15.28 20.31 9.96
C GLY A 146 -15.75 19.75 8.62
N ALA A 147 -15.20 18.63 8.13
CA ALA A 147 -15.61 18.05 6.84
C ALA A 147 -16.94 17.26 6.89
N LEU A 148 -17.92 17.68 7.70
CA LEU A 148 -19.29 17.17 7.68
C LEU A 148 -20.38 18.25 7.63
N GLU A 149 -20.06 19.54 7.46
CA GLU A 149 -21.04 20.57 7.08
C GLU A 149 -20.96 20.90 5.59
N TYR A 150 -21.28 19.93 4.74
CA TYR A 150 -21.62 20.21 3.33
C TYR A 150 -22.85 19.39 2.96
N GLY A 151 -23.96 19.69 3.64
CA GLY A 151 -25.19 18.90 3.51
C GLY A 151 -26.45 19.54 4.09
N THR A 152 -26.48 20.84 4.35
CA THR A 152 -27.72 21.58 4.63
C THR A 152 -27.70 22.90 3.87
N VAL A 153 -27.74 22.81 2.54
CA VAL A 153 -28.17 23.95 1.71
C VAL A 153 -29.63 24.19 2.05
N ASN A 154 -29.86 25.13 2.96
CA ASN A 154 -31.16 25.67 3.31
C ASN A 154 -31.72 26.33 2.02
N PRO A 155 -32.86 25.90 1.45
CA PRO A 155 -33.43 26.61 0.32
C PRO A 155 -33.90 27.98 0.81
N VAL A 156 -33.19 29.03 0.39
CA VAL A 156 -33.62 30.42 0.56
C VAL A 156 -35.03 30.54 -0.02
N PRO A 157 -36.05 30.99 0.73
CA PRO A 157 -37.37 31.22 0.18
C PRO A 157 -37.28 32.37 -0.83
N ARG A 158 -37.71 32.12 -2.07
CA ARG A 158 -37.89 33.19 -3.05
C ARG A 158 -39.06 34.08 -2.58
N PRO A 159 -38.92 35.41 -2.54
CA PRO A 159 -40.06 36.29 -2.35
C PRO A 159 -41.00 36.18 -3.55
N ALA A 160 -42.31 36.21 -3.26
CA ALA A 160 -43.42 36.12 -4.19
C ALA A 160 -43.52 37.35 -5.11
#